data_AF-A0A7S1WBG7-F1
#
_entry.id   AF-A0A7S1WBG7-F1
#
_cell.length_a   1.000
_cell.length_b   1.000
_cell.length_c   1.000
_cell.angle_alpha   90.00
_cell.angle_beta   90.00
_cell.angle_gamma   90.00
#
_symmetry.space_group_name_H-M   'P 1'
#
loop_
_entity.id
_entity.type
_entity.pdbx_description
1 polymer ?
#
loop_
_entity_poly.entity_id
_entity_poly.type
_entity_poly.pdbx_seq_one_letter_code
_entity_poly.pdbx_strand_id
1 'polypeptide(L)'
;SKFVAEARGHFPRLPLLANLRAGAWYCQPTALDGSCYFKSTDGHTGHWDFSTTRLNLHVASLASSRGGVLLVDSTRRGKRFPDSLAKTVPIWCAVLNQVLADHSAGSRGEVGCHLHLPPWVPASERDQIERKLPAWARRLASLVPAQALEELAAGLGTRLRPLRPLWISPSDDLAACARESAALSETCLPVVCITASRPIEAAEHRERHSWSYIQGAGDDHENWAG
;
A
#
# COMPACT_ATOMS: atom_id res chain seq x y z
N SER A 1 12.70 4.82 -12.92
CA SER A 1 12.26 3.79 -13.88
C SER A 1 11.36 4.44 -14.93
N LYS A 2 11.55 4.11 -16.22
CA LYS A 2 10.71 4.64 -17.30
C LYS A 2 9.22 4.35 -17.06
N PHE A 3 8.92 3.14 -16.63
CA PHE A 3 7.55 2.71 -16.33
C PHE A 3 6.88 3.54 -15.22
N VAL A 4 7.59 3.81 -14.12
CA VAL A 4 7.02 4.60 -13.01
C VAL A 4 6.72 6.04 -13.45
N ALA A 5 7.59 6.63 -14.28
CA ALA A 5 7.36 7.95 -14.84
C ALA A 5 6.16 7.98 -15.79
N GLU A 6 6.03 6.95 -16.64
CA GLU A 6 4.87 6.76 -17.52
C GLU A 6 3.57 6.61 -16.72
N ALA A 7 3.57 5.74 -15.71
CA ALA A 7 2.44 5.57 -14.80
C ALA A 7 2.07 6.90 -14.13
N ARG A 8 3.03 7.66 -13.56
CA ARG A 8 2.78 9.00 -12.98
C ARG A 8 2.08 9.93 -13.98
N GLY A 9 2.44 9.87 -15.27
CA GLY A 9 1.80 10.65 -16.33
C GLY A 9 0.31 10.37 -16.52
N HIS A 10 -0.14 9.15 -16.22
CA HIS A 10 -1.56 8.77 -16.28
C HIS A 10 -2.36 9.18 -15.02
N PHE A 11 -1.68 9.55 -13.93
CA PHE A 11 -2.31 9.97 -12.67
C PHE A 11 -1.78 11.35 -12.22
N PRO A 12 -1.91 12.41 -13.04
CA PRO A 12 -1.20 13.68 -12.83
C PRO A 12 -1.58 14.43 -11.54
N ARG A 13 -2.70 14.07 -10.89
CA ARG A 13 -3.19 14.69 -9.65
C ARG A 13 -2.77 13.93 -8.39
N LEU A 14 -2.35 12.66 -8.53
CA LEU A 14 -2.04 11.82 -7.39
C LEU A 14 -0.55 11.95 -7.04
N PRO A 15 -0.20 12.21 -5.78
CA PRO A 15 1.19 12.29 -5.35
C PRO A 15 1.85 10.91 -5.40
N LEU A 16 3.13 10.90 -5.79
CA LEU A 16 3.96 9.71 -5.89
C LEU A 16 4.80 9.52 -4.64
N LEU A 17 4.54 8.44 -3.91
CA LEU A 17 5.31 8.03 -2.75
C LEU A 17 6.13 6.77 -3.05
N ALA A 18 7.40 6.81 -2.69
CA ALA A 18 8.25 5.62 -2.71
C ALA A 18 8.15 4.86 -1.37
N ASN A 19 7.89 3.55 -1.41
CA ASN A 19 8.13 2.70 -0.25
C ASN A 19 9.64 2.55 -0.04
N LEU A 20 10.15 2.94 1.13
CA LEU A 20 11.59 2.98 1.42
C LEU A 20 12.25 1.59 1.50
N ARG A 21 11.48 0.51 1.42
CA ARG A 21 12.02 -0.87 1.30
C ARG A 21 12.71 -1.11 -0.04
N ALA A 22 12.03 -0.82 -1.15
CA ALA A 22 12.63 -1.00 -2.47
C ALA A 22 12.14 0.00 -3.53
N GLY A 23 11.02 0.69 -3.33
CA GLY A 23 10.42 1.61 -4.29
C GLY A 23 11.28 2.82 -4.64
N ALA A 24 12.07 3.33 -3.68
CA ALA A 24 12.92 4.50 -3.89
C ALA A 24 13.95 4.30 -5.03
N TRP A 25 14.45 3.08 -5.22
CA TRP A 25 15.39 2.72 -6.30
C TRP A 25 14.81 2.91 -7.70
N TYR A 26 13.48 2.97 -7.83
CA TYR A 26 12.79 3.07 -9.12
C TYR A 26 12.26 4.47 -9.41
N CYS A 27 12.49 5.43 -8.51
CA CYS A 27 12.00 6.80 -8.63
C CYS A 27 13.18 7.77 -8.67
N GLN A 28 13.08 8.82 -9.48
CA GLN A 28 14.01 9.95 -9.35
C GLN A 28 13.62 10.75 -8.11
N PRO A 29 14.56 11.17 -7.25
CA PRO A 29 14.23 11.92 -6.03
C PRO A 29 13.41 13.18 -6.28
N THR A 30 13.69 13.90 -7.37
CA THR A 30 12.96 15.11 -7.79
C THR A 30 11.55 14.84 -8.29
N ALA A 31 11.22 13.57 -8.59
CA ALA A 31 9.91 13.14 -9.04
C ALA A 31 9.09 12.50 -7.91
N LEU A 32 9.53 12.56 -6.65
CA LEU A 32 8.78 12.05 -5.51
C LEU A 32 8.11 13.19 -4.75
N ASP A 33 6.88 12.96 -4.32
CA ASP A 33 6.14 13.86 -3.44
C ASP A 33 6.28 13.46 -1.97
N GLY A 34 6.97 12.34 -1.71
CA GLY A 34 7.29 11.85 -0.38
C GLY A 34 7.67 10.37 -0.38
N SER A 35 7.64 9.78 0.82
CA SER A 35 7.95 8.36 1.03
C SER A 35 7.03 7.72 2.06
N CYS A 36 6.94 6.40 2.03
CA CYS A 36 6.23 5.58 3.01
C CYS A 36 7.08 4.37 3.41
N TYR A 37 6.62 3.62 4.41
CA TYR A 37 7.32 2.43 4.87
C TYR A 37 6.32 1.30 5.17
N PHE A 38 6.08 0.46 4.15
CA PHE A 38 5.30 -0.77 4.28
C PHE A 38 6.23 -1.99 4.21
N LYS A 39 6.32 -2.77 5.29
CA LYS A 39 7.20 -3.94 5.35
C LYS A 39 6.50 -5.15 4.75
N SER A 40 7.16 -5.85 3.83
CA SER A 40 6.56 -7.02 3.16
C SER A 40 6.32 -8.21 4.09
N THR A 41 7.13 -8.36 5.14
CA THR A 41 6.99 -9.44 6.13
C THR A 41 5.65 -9.41 6.84
N ASP A 42 5.06 -8.22 6.99
CA ASP A 42 3.77 -8.01 7.67
C ASP A 42 2.60 -8.49 6.78
N GLY A 43 2.89 -8.91 5.54
CA GLY A 43 1.94 -9.47 4.59
C GLY A 43 2.31 -10.87 4.13
N HIS A 44 3.27 -11.57 4.72
CA HIS A 44 3.64 -12.93 4.29
C HIS A 44 2.53 -13.93 4.60
N THR A 45 2.34 -14.94 3.74
CA THR A 45 1.33 -15.97 3.98
C THR A 45 1.62 -16.70 5.29
N GLY A 46 0.63 -16.79 6.18
CA GLY A 46 0.78 -17.33 7.54
C GLY A 46 1.37 -16.35 8.56
N HIS A 47 1.91 -15.22 8.11
CA HIS A 47 2.51 -14.18 8.94
C HIS A 47 2.00 -12.80 8.48
N TRP A 48 0.79 -12.48 8.92
CA TRP A 48 0.19 -11.16 8.72
C TRP A 48 0.22 -10.38 10.03
N ASP A 49 0.60 -9.11 9.97
CA ASP A 49 0.60 -8.21 11.11
C ASP A 49 0.27 -6.77 10.70
N PHE A 50 -0.06 -5.95 11.70
CA PHE A 50 -0.26 -4.52 11.54
C PHE A 50 0.76 -3.79 12.43
N SER A 51 1.69 -3.08 11.80
CA SER A 51 2.75 -2.37 12.51
C SER A 51 2.18 -1.20 13.32
N THR A 52 2.52 -1.16 14.61
CA THR A 52 2.18 -0.04 15.52
C THR A 52 3.22 1.07 15.52
N THR A 53 4.40 0.82 14.97
CA THR A 53 5.50 1.79 14.88
C THR A 53 5.57 2.47 13.51
N ARG A 54 5.07 1.81 12.46
CA ARG A 54 5.08 2.30 11.08
C ARG A 54 3.65 2.54 10.60
N LEU A 55 2.98 3.49 11.26
CA LEU A 55 1.55 3.73 11.06
C LEU A 55 1.20 4.31 9.68
N ASN A 56 2.14 4.97 9.00
CA ASN A 56 1.94 5.60 7.69
C ASN A 56 0.72 6.55 7.62
N LEU A 57 0.31 7.18 8.74
CA LEU A 57 -0.87 8.05 8.79
C LEU A 57 -0.78 9.24 7.81
N HIS A 58 0.43 9.74 7.56
CA HIS A 58 0.69 10.79 6.58
C HIS A 58 0.28 10.40 5.16
N VAL A 59 0.33 9.10 4.82
CA VAL A 59 -0.15 8.59 3.52
C VAL A 59 -1.66 8.77 3.42
N ALA A 60 -2.40 8.52 4.50
CA ALA A 60 -3.84 8.73 4.54
C ALA A 60 -4.22 10.22 4.49
N SER A 61 -3.52 11.08 5.24
CA SER A 61 -3.69 12.53 5.16
C SER A 61 -3.44 13.05 3.74
N LEU A 62 -2.41 12.52 3.07
CA LEU A 62 -2.10 12.90 1.71
C LEU A 62 -3.15 12.39 0.70
N ALA A 63 -3.61 11.14 0.86
CA ALA A 63 -4.69 10.58 0.04
C ALA A 63 -5.99 11.39 0.17
N SER A 64 -6.33 11.76 1.40
CA SER A 64 -7.47 12.63 1.70
C SER A 64 -7.37 13.97 0.97
N SER A 65 -6.24 14.67 1.11
CA SER A 65 -6.06 16.02 0.56
C SER A 65 -5.89 16.06 -0.97
N ARG A 66 -5.40 14.97 -1.58
CA ARG A 66 -5.12 14.90 -3.03
C ARG A 66 -6.08 14.01 -3.82
N GLY A 67 -7.04 13.37 -3.15
CA GLY A 67 -8.01 12.47 -3.79
C GLY A 67 -7.43 11.09 -4.14
N GLY A 68 -6.38 10.64 -3.44
CA GLY A 68 -5.68 9.37 -3.64
C GLY A 68 -4.16 9.51 -3.56
N VAL A 69 -3.44 8.40 -3.71
CA VAL A 69 -1.96 8.35 -3.73
C VAL A 69 -1.45 7.27 -4.68
N LEU A 70 -0.24 7.44 -5.22
CA LEU A 70 0.53 6.40 -5.89
C LEU A 70 1.60 5.87 -4.91
N LEU A 71 1.65 4.56 -4.71
CA LEU A 71 2.68 3.89 -3.89
C LEU A 71 3.54 3.01 -4.78
N VAL A 72 4.83 3.31 -4.85
CA VAL A 72 5.77 2.50 -5.64
C VAL A 72 6.53 1.56 -4.72
N ASP A 73 6.59 0.30 -5.12
CA ASP A 73 7.51 -0.68 -4.54
C ASP A 73 7.98 -1.66 -5.61
N SER A 74 8.83 -2.62 -5.25
CA SER A 74 9.24 -3.69 -6.16
C SER A 74 9.32 -5.02 -5.44
N THR A 75 9.34 -6.10 -6.20
CA THR A 75 9.48 -7.45 -5.67
C THR A 75 10.66 -8.18 -6.30
N ARG A 76 11.15 -9.19 -5.59
CA ARG A 76 12.11 -10.17 -6.10
C ARG A 76 11.40 -11.51 -6.31
N ARG A 77 12.04 -12.43 -7.05
CA ARG A 77 11.64 -13.85 -7.16
C ARG A 77 10.27 -14.12 -7.80
N GLY A 78 10.09 -13.77 -9.08
CA GLY A 78 8.97 -14.26 -9.90
C GLY A 78 7.55 -13.81 -9.49
N LYS A 79 7.36 -13.19 -8.32
CA LYS A 79 6.09 -12.56 -7.95
C LYS A 79 5.84 -11.34 -8.83
N ARG A 80 4.58 -11.09 -9.16
CA ARG A 80 4.17 -9.88 -9.86
C ARG A 80 4.21 -8.66 -8.94
N PHE A 81 3.74 -8.82 -7.70
CA PHE A 81 3.71 -7.77 -6.68
C PHE A 81 4.44 -8.23 -5.41
N PRO A 82 5.08 -7.32 -4.66
CA PRO A 82 5.59 -7.62 -3.33
C PRO A 82 4.43 -7.76 -2.35
N ASP A 83 4.62 -8.52 -1.28
CA ASP A 83 3.59 -8.70 -0.25
C ASP A 83 3.25 -7.37 0.47
N SER A 84 4.17 -6.40 0.47
CA SER A 84 3.92 -5.02 0.93
C SER A 84 2.73 -4.38 0.19
N LEU A 85 2.67 -4.52 -1.13
CA LEU A 85 1.60 -3.98 -1.97
C LEU A 85 0.39 -4.91 -2.06
N ALA A 86 0.61 -6.23 -2.09
CA ALA A 86 -0.46 -7.21 -2.27
C ALA A 86 -1.26 -7.48 -1.00
N LYS A 87 -0.67 -7.29 0.19
CA LYS A 87 -1.29 -7.64 1.48
C LYS A 87 -1.10 -6.59 2.57
N THR A 88 0.12 -6.08 2.80
CA THR A 88 0.35 -5.11 3.89
C THR A 88 -0.42 -3.80 3.69
N VAL A 89 -0.37 -3.20 2.50
CA VAL A 89 -1.14 -1.98 2.17
C VAL A 89 -2.66 -2.24 2.24
N PRO A 90 -3.21 -3.32 1.65
CA PRO A 90 -4.62 -3.68 1.83
C PRO A 90 -5.09 -3.84 3.28
N ILE A 91 -4.28 -4.52 4.10
CA ILE A 91 -4.54 -4.66 5.55
C ILE A 91 -4.56 -3.27 6.19
N TRP A 92 -3.58 -2.43 5.88
CA TRP A 92 -3.50 -1.07 6.40
C TRP A 92 -4.72 -0.22 6.02
N CYS A 93 -5.15 -0.25 4.75
CA CYS A 93 -6.36 0.45 4.31
C CYS A 93 -7.58 -0.04 5.09
N ALA A 94 -7.78 -1.35 5.23
CA ALA A 94 -8.94 -1.92 5.90
C ALA A 94 -8.99 -1.54 7.39
N VAL A 95 -7.84 -1.66 8.09
CA VAL A 95 -7.73 -1.28 9.51
C VAL A 95 -8.00 0.21 9.70
N LEU A 96 -7.43 1.08 8.88
CA LEU A 96 -7.60 2.52 9.03
C LEU A 96 -9.03 2.95 8.68
N ASN A 97 -9.63 2.39 7.64
CA ASN A 97 -11.04 2.63 7.30
C ASN A 97 -11.96 2.25 8.48
N GLN A 98 -11.72 1.08 9.09
CA GLN A 98 -12.50 0.64 10.25
C GLN A 98 -12.37 1.59 11.43
N VAL A 99 -11.14 1.99 11.80
CA VAL A 99 -10.92 2.91 12.93
C VAL A 99 -11.58 4.27 12.69
N LEU A 100 -11.48 4.81 11.47
CA LEU A 100 -12.06 6.11 11.15
C LEU A 100 -13.60 6.05 11.10
N ALA A 101 -14.17 4.94 10.63
CA ALA A 101 -15.62 4.72 10.66
C ALA A 101 -16.14 4.60 12.11
N ASP A 102 -15.50 3.77 12.93
CA ASP A 102 -15.85 3.58 14.36
C ASP A 102 -15.74 4.89 15.16
N HIS A 103 -14.79 5.75 14.79
CA HIS A 103 -14.57 7.04 15.44
C HIS A 103 -15.60 8.09 15.03
N SER A 104 -15.94 8.17 13.74
CA SER A 104 -16.78 9.24 13.19
C SER A 104 -18.28 8.97 13.34
N ALA A 105 -18.66 7.70 13.40
CA ALA A 105 -20.04 7.29 13.59
C ALA A 105 -20.14 6.53 14.91
N GLY A 106 -20.97 6.99 15.84
CA GLY A 106 -21.45 6.14 16.94
C GLY A 106 -22.24 4.95 16.39
N SER A 107 -21.52 3.92 15.93
CA SER A 107 -22.01 2.65 15.36
C SER A 107 -23.00 2.77 14.18
N ARG A 108 -22.75 3.64 13.19
CA ARG A 108 -23.46 3.58 11.89
C ARG A 108 -22.65 2.91 10.80
N GLY A 109 -22.89 1.60 10.64
CA GLY A 109 -22.84 0.87 9.37
C GLY A 109 -21.46 0.62 8.76
N GLU A 110 -21.23 -0.62 8.32
CA GLU A 110 -20.03 -1.21 7.71
C GLU A 110 -19.57 -0.57 6.38
N VAL A 111 -19.80 0.72 6.14
CA VAL A 111 -19.59 1.32 4.82
C VAL A 111 -18.09 1.37 4.50
N GLY A 112 -17.63 0.49 3.62
CA GLY A 112 -16.30 0.57 2.99
C GLY A 112 -15.12 0.04 3.79
N CYS A 113 -15.36 -0.62 4.94
CA CYS A 113 -14.30 -1.15 5.83
C CYS A 113 -13.80 -2.56 5.44
N HIS A 114 -14.25 -3.08 4.29
CA HIS A 114 -13.90 -4.43 3.86
C HIS A 114 -12.43 -4.56 3.44
N LEU A 115 -11.90 -5.77 3.59
CA LEU A 115 -10.58 -6.10 3.11
C LEU A 115 -10.56 -6.21 1.58
N HIS A 116 -9.74 -5.40 0.93
CA HIS A 116 -9.58 -5.41 -0.52
C HIS A 116 -8.22 -5.96 -0.91
N LEU A 117 -8.14 -7.28 -1.01
CA LEU A 117 -6.97 -7.99 -1.54
C LEU A 117 -7.07 -8.19 -3.06
N PRO A 118 -5.92 -8.31 -3.76
CA PRO A 118 -5.89 -8.67 -5.17
C PRO A 118 -6.59 -10.00 -5.45
N PRO A 119 -7.10 -10.20 -6.69
CA PRO A 119 -7.85 -11.41 -7.05
C PRO A 119 -7.03 -12.71 -7.01
N TRP A 120 -5.70 -12.62 -7.04
CA TRP A 120 -4.80 -13.79 -6.96
C TRP A 120 -4.49 -14.24 -5.53
N VAL A 121 -4.93 -13.51 -4.50
CA VAL A 121 -4.79 -13.97 -3.10
C VAL A 121 -5.92 -14.96 -2.79
N PRO A 122 -5.61 -16.19 -2.33
CA PRO A 122 -6.63 -17.21 -2.07
C PRO A 122 -7.70 -16.76 -1.07
N ALA A 123 -8.94 -17.21 -1.26
CA ALA A 123 -10.05 -16.90 -0.36
C ALA A 123 -9.77 -17.34 1.09
N SER A 124 -9.15 -18.50 1.28
CA SER A 124 -8.76 -18.97 2.62
C SER A 124 -7.74 -18.06 3.32
N GLU A 125 -6.84 -17.43 2.56
CA GLU A 125 -5.90 -16.43 3.09
C GLU A 125 -6.63 -15.12 3.41
N ARG A 126 -7.54 -14.67 2.55
CA ARG A 126 -8.44 -13.53 2.83
C ARG A 126 -9.19 -13.73 4.14
N ASP A 127 -9.87 -14.86 4.33
CA ASP A 127 -10.66 -15.15 5.54
C ASP A 127 -9.80 -15.19 6.82
N GLN A 128 -8.54 -15.61 6.70
CA GLN A 128 -7.59 -15.61 7.81
C GLN A 128 -7.15 -14.19 8.19
N ILE A 129 -6.94 -13.32 7.20
CA ILE A 129 -6.57 -11.92 7.41
C ILE A 129 -7.77 -11.13 7.97
N GLU A 130 -8.96 -11.31 7.39
CA GLU A 130 -10.18 -10.61 7.82
C GLU A 130 -10.49 -10.82 9.30
N ARG A 131 -10.34 -12.06 9.80
CA ARG A 131 -10.51 -12.38 11.22
C ARG A 131 -9.56 -11.64 12.17
N LYS A 132 -8.43 -11.11 11.67
CA LYS A 132 -7.45 -10.36 12.48
C LYS A 132 -7.72 -8.85 12.50
N LEU A 133 -8.43 -8.31 11.51
CA LEU A 133 -8.67 -6.88 11.36
C LEU A 133 -9.25 -6.22 12.63
N PRO A 134 -10.27 -6.77 13.32
CA PRO A 134 -10.85 -6.11 14.49
C PRO A 134 -9.88 -5.98 15.66
N ALA A 135 -8.90 -6.88 15.79
CA ALA A 135 -7.88 -6.78 16.81
C ALA A 135 -6.86 -5.67 16.48
N TRP A 136 -6.46 -5.55 15.22
CA TRP A 136 -5.56 -4.48 14.77
C TRP A 136 -6.23 -3.11 14.80
N ALA A 137 -7.51 -3.00 14.43
CA ALA A 137 -8.27 -1.76 14.51
C ALA A 137 -8.34 -1.24 15.96
N ARG A 138 -8.72 -2.10 16.92
CA ARG A 138 -8.71 -1.73 18.35
C ARG A 138 -7.33 -1.30 18.83
N ARG A 139 -6.28 -2.00 18.40
CA ARG A 139 -4.90 -1.65 18.75
C ARG A 139 -4.52 -0.28 18.19
N LEU A 140 -4.81 0.00 16.93
CA LEU A 140 -4.54 1.30 16.31
C LEU A 140 -5.31 2.43 17.02
N ALA A 141 -6.60 2.23 17.30
CA ALA A 141 -7.44 3.19 18.00
C ALA A 141 -6.92 3.53 19.40
N SER A 142 -6.30 2.57 20.11
CA SER A 142 -5.67 2.83 21.41
C SER A 142 -4.34 3.59 21.35
N LEU A 143 -3.68 3.63 20.18
CA LEU A 143 -2.37 4.25 19.99
C LEU A 143 -2.45 5.65 19.40
N VAL A 144 -3.45 5.92 18.56
CA VAL A 144 -3.61 7.20 17.88
C VAL A 144 -4.50 8.12 18.71
N PRO A 145 -4.07 9.34 19.06
CA PRO A 145 -4.91 10.29 19.77
C PRO A 145 -6.21 10.57 19.01
N ALA A 146 -7.32 10.70 19.75
CA ALA A 146 -8.64 10.98 19.17
C ALA A 146 -8.61 12.19 18.22
N GLN A 147 -7.95 13.28 18.61
CA GLN A 147 -7.77 14.48 17.78
C GLN A 147 -7.17 14.16 16.39
N ALA A 148 -6.19 13.27 16.31
CA ALA A 148 -5.57 12.90 15.03
C ALA A 148 -6.51 12.05 14.17
N LEU A 149 -7.37 11.23 14.79
CA LEU A 149 -8.42 10.50 14.08
C LEU A 149 -9.52 11.44 13.58
N GLU A 150 -9.90 12.45 14.37
CA GLU A 150 -10.86 13.50 13.98
C GLU A 150 -10.35 14.28 12.75
N GLU A 151 -9.09 14.71 12.77
CA GLU A 151 -8.46 15.43 11.66
C GLU A 151 -8.41 14.59 10.38
N LEU A 152 -8.02 13.31 10.50
CA LEU A 152 -8.03 12.38 9.38
C LEU A 152 -9.44 12.16 8.83
N ALA A 153 -10.41 11.90 9.71
CA ALA A 153 -11.81 11.69 9.33
C ALA A 153 -12.41 12.91 8.64
N ALA A 154 -12.16 14.11 9.17
CA ALA A 154 -12.60 15.37 8.56
C ALA A 154 -12.05 15.51 7.14
N GLY A 155 -10.79 15.12 6.93
CA GLY A 155 -10.17 15.09 5.61
C GLY A 155 -10.81 14.10 4.62
N LEU A 156 -11.42 13.00 5.10
CA LEU A 156 -12.14 12.04 4.25
C LEU A 156 -13.52 12.57 3.79
N GLY A 157 -13.94 13.71 4.35
CA GLY A 157 -15.19 14.40 4.04
C GLY A 157 -16.40 13.77 4.72
N THR A 158 -17.56 14.38 4.53
CA THR A 158 -18.83 13.97 5.19
C THR A 158 -19.29 12.55 4.86
N ARG A 159 -18.79 11.97 3.76
CA ARG A 159 -19.06 10.59 3.35
C ARG A 159 -18.02 9.57 3.83
N LEU A 160 -16.97 10.02 4.52
CA LEU A 160 -15.84 9.19 4.96
C LEU A 160 -15.34 8.26 3.87
N ARG A 161 -14.91 8.83 2.73
CA ARG A 161 -14.49 8.03 1.57
C ARG A 161 -13.37 7.06 1.99
N PRO A 162 -13.57 5.73 1.90
CA PRO A 162 -12.59 4.76 2.37
C PRO A 162 -11.37 4.74 1.47
N LEU A 163 -10.20 4.43 2.05
CA LEU A 163 -9.00 4.12 1.30
C LEU A 163 -9.18 2.77 0.59
N ARG A 164 -8.86 2.73 -0.70
CA ARG A 164 -9.07 1.53 -1.52
C ARG A 164 -7.84 1.22 -2.37
N PRO A 165 -7.17 0.07 -2.15
CA PRO A 165 -6.03 -0.31 -2.97
C PRO A 165 -6.44 -0.66 -4.41
N LEU A 166 -5.56 -0.30 -5.35
CA LEU A 166 -5.55 -0.75 -6.75
C LEU A 166 -4.15 -1.20 -7.10
N TRP A 167 -3.97 -2.10 -8.06
CA TRP A 167 -2.65 -2.67 -8.38
C TRP A 167 -2.30 -2.48 -9.84
N ILE A 168 -1.12 -1.93 -10.10
CA ILE A 168 -0.61 -1.67 -11.44
C ILE A 168 0.79 -2.24 -11.57
N SER A 169 1.04 -2.94 -12.67
CA SER A 169 2.32 -3.52 -13.04
C SER A 169 2.72 -3.15 -14.47
N PRO A 170 3.98 -3.42 -14.87
CA PRO A 170 4.44 -3.09 -16.21
C PRO A 170 3.72 -3.83 -17.37
N SER A 171 2.89 -4.83 -17.05
CA SER A 171 2.12 -5.58 -18.05
C SER A 171 0.67 -5.10 -18.19
N ASP A 172 0.25 -4.09 -17.45
CA ASP A 172 -1.12 -3.56 -17.50
C ASP A 172 -1.24 -2.39 -18.48
N ASP A 173 -2.44 -2.19 -19.03
CA ASP A 173 -2.80 -0.99 -19.79
C ASP A 173 -3.02 0.18 -18.80
N LEU A 174 -2.05 1.10 -18.75
CA LEU A 174 -2.09 2.27 -17.88
C LEU A 174 -3.30 3.17 -18.12
N ALA A 175 -3.79 3.27 -19.36
CA ALA A 175 -4.97 4.06 -19.66
C ALA A 175 -6.24 3.41 -19.10
N ALA A 176 -6.33 2.08 -19.15
CA ALA A 176 -7.42 1.34 -18.50
C ALA A 176 -7.37 1.47 -16.98
N CYS A 177 -6.20 1.31 -16.36
CA CYS A 177 -6.01 1.49 -14.92
C CYS A 177 -6.37 2.93 -14.46
N ALA A 178 -6.03 3.94 -15.27
CA ALA A 178 -6.40 5.33 -14.97
C ALA A 178 -7.92 5.55 -14.98
N ARG A 179 -8.64 4.94 -15.93
CA ARG A 179 -10.12 4.98 -15.97
C ARG A 179 -10.73 4.28 -14.76
N GLU A 180 -10.21 3.11 -14.37
CA GLU A 180 -10.66 2.38 -13.19
C GLU A 180 -10.46 3.21 -11.91
N SER A 181 -9.28 3.82 -11.74
CA SER A 181 -9.00 4.69 -10.60
C SER A 181 -9.89 5.93 -10.57
N ALA A 182 -10.19 6.53 -11.73
CA ALA A 182 -11.09 7.67 -11.83
C ALA A 182 -12.52 7.30 -11.39
N ALA A 183 -13.05 6.16 -11.88
CA ALA A 183 -14.36 5.66 -11.46
C ALA A 183 -14.40 5.35 -9.96
N LEU A 184 -13.34 4.75 -9.43
CA LEU A 184 -13.23 4.45 -8.00
C LEU A 184 -13.19 5.71 -7.12
N SER A 185 -12.61 6.80 -7.64
CA SER A 185 -12.47 8.07 -6.91
C SER A 185 -13.80 8.77 -6.59
N GLU A 186 -14.90 8.33 -7.22
CA GLU A 186 -16.26 8.82 -6.93
C GLU A 186 -16.79 8.36 -5.57
N THR A 187 -16.31 7.21 -5.09
CA THR A 187 -16.79 6.57 -3.86
C THR A 187 -15.70 6.32 -2.84
N CYS A 188 -14.44 6.22 -3.28
CA CYS A 188 -13.29 5.88 -2.44
C CYS A 188 -12.11 6.83 -2.70
N LEU A 189 -11.05 6.67 -1.92
CA LEU A 189 -9.74 7.27 -2.19
C LEU A 189 -8.77 6.18 -2.67
N PRO A 190 -8.35 6.20 -3.95
CA PRO A 190 -7.48 5.17 -4.49
C PRO A 190 -6.08 5.23 -3.88
N VAL A 191 -5.60 4.08 -3.41
CA VAL A 191 -4.21 3.82 -3.03
C VAL A 191 -3.60 2.95 -4.13
N VAL A 192 -3.08 3.59 -5.17
CA VAL A 192 -2.60 2.92 -6.38
C VAL A 192 -1.22 2.33 -6.14
N CYS A 193 -1.19 1.02 -5.94
CA CYS A 193 0.01 0.23 -5.68
C CYS A 193 0.70 -0.15 -6.99
N ILE A 194 1.82 0.52 -7.29
CA ILE A 194 2.62 0.34 -8.50
C ILE A 194 3.81 -0.57 -8.17
N THR A 195 3.87 -1.76 -8.77
CA THR A 195 5.08 -2.59 -8.78
C THR A 195 5.99 -2.16 -9.92
N ALA A 196 7.22 -1.74 -9.61
CA ALA A 196 8.15 -1.24 -10.61
C ALA A 196 8.95 -2.34 -11.35
N SER A 197 8.97 -3.56 -10.80
CA SER A 197 9.71 -4.70 -11.33
C SER A 197 8.87 -5.52 -12.31
N ARG A 198 9.45 -5.92 -13.45
CA ARG A 198 8.91 -7.02 -14.27
C ARG A 198 9.21 -8.35 -13.57
N PRO A 199 8.31 -9.34 -13.60
CA PRO A 199 8.65 -10.70 -13.21
C PRO A 199 9.80 -11.17 -14.12
N ILE A 200 10.95 -11.49 -13.56
CA ILE A 200 12.03 -12.17 -14.29
C ILE A 200 11.81 -13.67 -14.07
N GLU A 201 11.71 -14.45 -15.14
CA GLU A 201 11.60 -15.90 -15.04
C GLU A 201 12.87 -16.51 -14.43
N ALA A 202 12.72 -17.59 -13.67
CA ALA A 202 13.85 -18.22 -12.95
C ALA A 202 14.98 -18.69 -13.89
N ALA A 203 14.70 -18.89 -15.19
CA ALA A 203 15.69 -19.22 -16.21
C ALA A 203 16.60 -18.03 -16.55
N GLU A 204 16.04 -16.86 -16.83
CA GLU A 204 16.81 -15.62 -17.11
C GLU A 204 17.63 -15.14 -15.91
N HIS A 205 17.20 -15.47 -14.69
CA HIS A 205 17.95 -15.16 -13.48
C HIS A 205 19.29 -15.93 -13.42
N ARG A 206 19.40 -17.14 -13.97
CA ARG A 206 20.66 -17.92 -13.93
C ARG A 206 21.72 -17.41 -14.90
N GLU A 207 21.32 -16.86 -16.05
CA GLU A 207 22.26 -16.39 -17.07
C GLU A 207 22.89 -15.02 -16.73
N ARG A 208 22.20 -14.17 -15.96
CA ARG A 208 22.70 -12.83 -15.60
C ARG A 208 23.69 -12.80 -14.42
N HIS A 209 23.94 -13.91 -13.74
CA HIS A 209 24.78 -13.95 -12.53
C HIS A 209 26.10 -14.68 -12.76
N SER A 210 26.94 -14.17 -13.67
CA SER A 210 28.39 -14.28 -13.49
C SER A 210 28.88 -12.92 -13.01
N TRP A 211 29.21 -12.82 -11.71
CA TRP A 211 29.73 -11.64 -11.03
C TRP A 211 28.81 -10.41 -10.95
N SER A 212 27.97 -10.29 -9.91
CA SER A 212 27.45 -8.98 -9.45
C SER A 212 26.75 -9.07 -8.09
N TYR A 213 27.18 -8.21 -7.16
CA TYR A 213 26.55 -7.71 -5.93
C TYR A 213 25.19 -8.31 -5.51
N ILE A 214 25.14 -8.85 -4.28
CA ILE A 214 23.92 -9.37 -3.64
C ILE A 214 23.03 -8.19 -3.22
N GLN A 215 22.08 -7.84 -4.08
CA GLN A 215 21.10 -6.79 -3.82
C GLN A 215 20.18 -7.20 -2.65
N GLY A 216 20.30 -6.51 -1.51
CA GLY A 216 19.56 -6.80 -0.28
C GLY A 216 20.37 -7.39 0.88
N ALA A 217 21.69 -7.52 0.76
CA ALA A 217 22.56 -7.93 1.87
C ALA A 217 22.86 -6.79 2.89
N GLY A 218 22.28 -5.60 2.71
CA GLY A 218 22.48 -4.44 3.58
C GLY A 218 21.20 -3.95 4.25
N ASP A 219 20.24 -4.84 4.52
CA ASP A 219 18.91 -4.49 5.04
C ASP A 219 18.74 -4.82 6.55
N ASP A 220 19.84 -5.04 7.26
CA ASP A 220 19.89 -5.35 8.68
C ASP A 220 20.61 -4.25 9.48
N HIS A 221 20.13 -3.01 9.39
CA HIS A 221 20.54 -1.96 10.33
C HIS A 221 19.77 -2.02 11.67
N GLU A 222 18.78 -2.90 11.81
CA GLU A 222 18.03 -3.10 13.07
C GLU A 222 18.60 -4.22 13.96
N ASN A 223 19.75 -4.82 13.62
CA ASN A 223 20.35 -5.91 14.40
C ASN A 223 21.71 -5.57 15.05
N TRP A 224 22.05 -4.28 15.17
CA TRP A 224 23.29 -3.79 15.80
C TRP A 224 23.06 -2.89 17.02
N ALA A 225 22.01 -3.17 17.79
CA ALA A 225 21.91 -2.75 19.18
C ALA A 225 21.01 -3.73 19.94
N GLY A 226 21.66 -4.69 20.61
CA GLY A 226 21.06 -5.73 21.44
C GLY A 226 22.14 -6.68 21.90
#